data_AF-A0A3G8XIK0-F1
#
_entry.id   AF-A0A3G8XIK0-F1
#
_cell.length_a   1.000
_cell.length_b   1.000
_cell.length_c   1.000
_cell.angle_alpha   90.00
_cell.angle_beta   90.00
_cell.angle_gamma   90.00
#
_symmetry.space_group_name_H-M   'P 1'
#
loop_
_entity.id
_entity.type
_entity.pdbx_description
1 polymer ?
#
loop_
_entity_poly.entity_id
_entity_poly.type
_entity_poly.pdbx_seq_one_letter_code
_entity_poly.pdbx_strand_id
1 'polypeptide(L)'
;MRKKLLLPLNMVYLLILVGFAFSFFTISFDVPALGVPPKVGSLLVYVGLISSFAASVILIIDVFSNNVNGKYLWTVAILFSGGLIGFFYLRGRDYYLKGSD
;
A
#
# COMPACT_ATOMS: atom_id res chain seq x y z
N MET A 1 -4.82 8.91 -28.55
CA MET A 1 -3.74 7.90 -28.48
C MET A 1 -3.70 7.35 -27.05
N ARG A 2 -3.61 6.03 -26.86
CA ARG A 2 -3.43 5.46 -25.51
C ARG A 2 -2.02 5.78 -25.02
N LYS A 3 -1.90 6.35 -23.82
CA LYS A 3 -0.61 6.59 -23.18
C LYS A 3 -0.14 5.28 -22.52
N LYS A 4 1.16 5.03 -22.60
CA LYS A 4 1.78 3.90 -21.89
C LYS A 4 1.74 4.18 -20.39
N LEU A 5 1.64 3.12 -19.58
CA LEU A 5 1.82 3.21 -18.14
C LEU A 5 3.18 3.86 -17.81
N LEU A 6 3.21 4.60 -16.69
CA LEU A 6 4.42 5.27 -16.21
C LEU A 6 5.51 4.28 -15.82
N LEU A 7 5.12 3.10 -15.33
CA LEU A 7 6.00 1.96 -15.12
C LEU A 7 5.54 0.76 -15.96
N PRO A 8 6.46 -0.16 -16.30
CA PRO A 8 6.12 -1.46 -16.84
C PRO A 8 5.06 -2.18 -15.99
N LEU A 9 4.10 -2.84 -16.63
CA LEU A 9 2.97 -3.48 -15.97
C LEU A 9 3.40 -4.48 -14.88
N ASN A 10 4.46 -5.25 -15.14
CA ASN A 10 5.07 -6.17 -14.18
C ASN A 10 5.60 -5.46 -12.92
N MET A 11 6.14 -4.26 -13.04
CA MET A 11 6.58 -3.47 -11.88
C MET A 11 5.38 -2.97 -11.07
N VAL A 12 4.31 -2.54 -11.73
CA VAL A 12 3.07 -2.13 -11.03
C VAL A 12 2.45 -3.31 -10.28
N TYR A 13 2.40 -4.50 -10.89
CA TYR A 13 1.95 -5.70 -10.19
C TYR A 13 2.85 -6.07 -9.02
N LEU A 14 4.16 -5.94 -9.16
CA LEU A 14 5.09 -6.19 -8.06
C LEU A 14 4.88 -5.22 -6.90
N LEU A 15 4.66 -3.93 -7.18
CA LEU A 15 4.34 -2.93 -6.14
C LEU A 15 3.04 -3.27 -5.41
N ILE A 16 2.00 -3.67 -6.15
CA ILE A 16 0.71 -4.09 -5.57
C ILE A 16 0.91 -5.34 -4.70
N LEU A 17 1.63 -6.35 -5.20
CA LEU A 17 1.86 -7.60 -4.48
C LEU A 17 2.67 -7.37 -3.20
N VAL A 18 3.76 -6.60 -3.27
CA VAL A 18 4.61 -6.27 -2.12
C VAL A 18 3.82 -5.44 -1.10
N GLY A 19 3.08 -4.43 -1.57
CA GLY A 19 2.20 -3.62 -0.74
C GLY A 19 1.20 -4.47 0.02
N PHE A 20 0.45 -5.31 -0.71
CA PHE A 20 -0.55 -6.21 -0.13
C PHE A 20 0.06 -7.23 0.82
N ALA A 21 1.11 -7.95 0.41
CA ALA A 21 1.69 -9.03 1.19
C ALA A 21 2.27 -8.53 2.52
N PHE A 22 3.02 -7.43 2.50
CA PHE A 22 3.62 -6.90 3.72
C PHE A 22 2.60 -6.25 4.64
N SER A 23 1.66 -5.47 4.09
CA SER A 23 0.55 -4.97 4.90
C SER A 23 -0.22 -6.16 5.51
N PHE A 24 -0.71 -7.09 4.70
CA PHE A 24 -1.46 -8.26 5.17
C PHE A 24 -0.71 -9.05 6.25
N PHE A 25 0.59 -9.31 6.06
CA PHE A 25 1.40 -10.04 7.03
C PHE A 25 1.53 -9.30 8.35
N THR A 26 1.86 -8.00 8.32
CA THR A 26 2.00 -7.18 9.53
C THR A 26 0.71 -7.02 10.32
N ILE A 27 -0.45 -7.19 9.67
CA ILE A 27 -1.76 -7.08 10.29
C ILE A 27 -2.23 -8.42 10.86
N SER A 28 -2.04 -9.47 10.06
CA SER A 28 -2.60 -10.80 10.35
C SER A 28 -1.79 -11.52 11.41
N PHE A 29 -0.51 -11.18 11.55
CA PHE A 29 0.39 -11.81 12.49
C PHE A 29 0.93 -10.80 13.49
N ASP A 30 0.91 -11.17 14.77
CA ASP A 30 1.65 -10.46 15.81
C ASP A 30 3.14 -10.71 15.59
N VAL A 31 3.78 -9.80 14.84
CA VAL A 31 5.18 -9.91 14.40
C VAL A 31 6.12 -10.11 15.60
N PRO A 32 5.99 -9.38 16.74
CA PRO A 32 6.68 -9.71 17.98
C PRO A 32 6.48 -11.14 18.49
N ALA A 33 5.26 -11.68 18.44
CA ALA A 33 4.98 -13.04 18.91
C ALA A 33 5.65 -14.13 18.06
N LEU A 34 6.06 -13.80 16.83
CA LEU A 34 6.84 -14.68 15.95
C LEU A 34 8.36 -14.59 16.20
N GLY A 35 8.81 -13.87 17.22
CA GLY A 35 10.24 -13.67 17.53
C GLY A 35 10.94 -12.70 16.57
N VAL A 36 10.19 -11.98 15.74
CA VAL A 36 10.73 -10.99 14.82
C VAL A 36 10.99 -9.68 15.58
N PRO A 37 12.20 -9.09 15.48
CA PRO A 37 12.50 -7.83 16.14
C PRO A 37 11.54 -6.70 15.71
N PRO A 38 11.10 -5.82 16.62
CA PRO A 38 10.20 -4.71 16.29
C PRO A 38 10.68 -3.84 15.12
N LYS A 39 12.00 -3.63 15.01
CA LYS A 39 12.60 -2.88 13.90
C LYS A 39 12.32 -3.50 12.53
N VAL A 40 12.32 -4.84 12.43
CA VAL A 40 12.04 -5.56 11.18
C VAL A 40 10.55 -5.48 10.85
N GLY A 41 9.67 -5.61 11.86
CA GLY A 41 8.23 -5.41 11.68
C GLY A 41 7.90 -4.01 11.16
N SER A 42 8.52 -2.96 11.73
CA SER A 42 8.32 -1.58 11.27
C SER A 42 8.82 -1.37 9.83
N LEU A 43 9.95 -1.99 9.46
CA LEU A 43 10.45 -1.94 8.08
C LEU A 43 9.45 -2.55 7.09
N LEU A 44 8.87 -3.71 7.42
CA LEU A 44 7.85 -4.34 6.57
C LEU A 44 6.63 -3.45 6.36
N VAL A 45 6.17 -2.79 7.43
CA VAL A 45 5.07 -1.82 7.35
C VAL A 45 5.43 -0.67 6.41
N TYR A 46 6.61 -0.05 6.57
CA TYR A 46 7.02 1.05 5.72
C TYR A 46 7.13 0.65 4.24
N VAL A 47 7.71 -0.52 3.95
CA VAL A 47 7.80 -1.02 2.58
C VAL A 47 6.42 -1.30 1.99
N GLY A 48 5.52 -1.89 2.78
CA GLY A 48 4.13 -2.13 2.38
C GLY A 48 3.39 -0.82 2.05
N LEU A 49 3.52 0.18 2.93
CA LEU A 49 2.90 1.50 2.77
C LEU A 49 3.43 2.24 1.53
N ILE A 50 4.76 2.32 1.37
CA ILE A 50 5.39 3.02 0.25
C ILE A 50 5.03 2.34 -1.08
N SER A 51 5.07 1.01 -1.13
CA SER A 51 4.73 0.25 -2.34
C SER A 51 3.27 0.46 -2.74
N SER A 52 2.37 0.42 -1.76
CA SER A 52 0.93 0.70 -1.98
C SER A 52 0.69 2.13 -2.45
N PHE A 53 1.38 3.11 -1.85
CA PHE A 53 1.29 4.51 -2.26
C PHE A 53 1.78 4.71 -3.70
N ALA A 54 2.95 4.17 -4.05
CA ALA A 54 3.51 4.26 -5.38
C ALA A 54 2.58 3.63 -6.44
N ALA A 55 2.04 2.43 -6.16
CA ALA A 55 1.07 1.78 -7.04
C ALA A 55 -0.18 2.64 -7.24
N SER A 56 -0.76 3.19 -6.18
CA SER A 56 -1.92 4.07 -6.25
C SER A 56 -1.67 5.32 -7.09
N VAL A 57 -0.53 5.99 -6.90
CA VAL A 57 -0.16 7.17 -7.70
C VAL A 57 -0.04 6.81 -9.18
N ILE A 58 0.64 5.71 -9.51
CA ILE A 58 0.82 5.27 -10.90
C ILE A 58 -0.53 4.97 -11.57
N LEU A 59 -1.43 4.27 -10.87
CA LEU A 59 -2.76 3.94 -11.37
C LEU A 59 -3.65 5.18 -11.56
N ILE A 60 -3.59 6.14 -10.63
CA ILE A 60 -4.30 7.42 -10.78
C ILE A 60 -3.78 8.17 -12.00
N ILE A 61 -2.45 8.29 -12.14
CA ILE A 61 -1.84 8.95 -13.30
C ILE A 61 -2.28 8.26 -14.59
N ASP A 62 -2.31 6.93 -14.64
CA ASP A 62 -2.73 6.16 -15.82
C ASP A 62 -4.19 6.46 -16.20
N VAL A 63 -5.09 6.40 -15.22
CA VAL A 63 -6.53 6.66 -15.38
C VAL A 63 -6.80 8.06 -15.93
N PHE A 64 -6.08 9.08 -15.43
CA PHE A 64 -6.17 10.45 -15.96
C PHE A 64 -5.49 10.60 -17.33
N SER A 65 -4.31 10.00 -17.49
CA SER A 65 -3.50 10.07 -18.72
C SER A 65 -4.21 9.44 -19.92
N ASN A 66 -4.97 8.38 -19.70
CA ASN A 66 -5.75 7.68 -20.71
C ASN A 66 -7.20 8.16 -20.83
N ASN A 67 -7.60 9.17 -20.04
CA ASN A 67 -8.97 9.70 -20.00
C ASN A 67 -10.03 8.59 -19.86
N VAL A 68 -9.79 7.64 -18.95
CA VAL A 68 -10.67 6.49 -18.70
C VAL A 68 -12.06 6.99 -18.27
N ASN A 69 -13.11 6.34 -18.75
CA ASN A 69 -14.47 6.68 -18.35
C ASN A 69 -14.65 6.45 -16.84
N GLY A 70 -15.24 7.42 -16.14
CA GLY A 70 -15.35 7.37 -14.69
C GLY A 70 -14.02 7.55 -13.94
N LYS A 71 -13.00 8.19 -14.52
CA LYS A 71 -11.68 8.43 -13.89
C LYS A 71 -11.73 8.94 -12.45
N TYR A 72 -12.71 9.78 -12.11
CA TYR A 72 -12.91 10.28 -10.76
C TYR A 72 -13.38 9.17 -9.80
N LEU A 73 -14.32 8.31 -10.23
CA LEU A 73 -14.77 7.15 -9.45
C LEU A 73 -13.65 6.14 -9.26
N TRP A 74 -12.85 5.89 -10.30
CA TRP A 74 -11.66 5.04 -10.20
C TRP A 74 -10.64 5.60 -9.20
N THR A 75 -10.37 6.90 -9.24
CA THR A 75 -9.48 7.57 -8.29
C THR A 75 -10.00 7.45 -6.86
N VAL A 76 -11.31 7.67 -6.65
CA VAL A 76 -11.94 7.48 -5.35
C VAL A 76 -11.77 6.04 -4.88
N ALA A 77 -12.03 5.04 -5.71
CA ALA A 77 -11.86 3.62 -5.36
C ALA A 77 -10.39 3.28 -5.01
N ILE A 78 -9.43 3.78 -5.80
CA ILE A 78 -7.99 3.60 -5.53
C ILE A 78 -7.61 4.25 -4.19
N LEU A 79 -8.06 5.47 -3.90
CA LEU A 79 -7.78 6.14 -2.64
C LEU A 79 -8.49 5.47 -1.46
N PHE A 80 -9.73 4.99 -1.65
CA PHE A 80 -10.50 4.27 -0.63
C PHE A 80 -9.90 2.90 -0.30
N SER A 81 -9.16 2.28 -1.22
CA SER A 81 -8.37 1.08 -0.90
C SER A 81 -7.37 1.36 0.24
N GLY A 82 -6.92 2.62 0.38
CA GLY A 82 -6.15 3.09 1.53
C GLY A 82 -6.96 3.23 2.83
N GLY A 83 -8.29 3.31 2.78
CA GLY A 83 -9.16 3.24 3.97
C GLY A 83 -9.01 1.92 4.73
N LEU A 84 -8.71 0.82 4.02
CA LEU A 84 -8.34 -0.46 4.63
C LEU A 84 -7.06 -0.31 5.47
N ILE A 85 -6.07 0.44 4.97
CA ILE A 85 -4.82 0.77 5.68
C ILE A 85 -5.10 1.61 6.93
N GLY A 86 -6.04 2.54 6.88
CA GLY A 86 -6.46 3.32 8.06
C GLY A 86 -7.00 2.44 9.20
N PHE A 87 -7.83 1.45 8.87
CA PHE A 87 -8.30 0.45 9.84
C PHE A 87 -7.13 -0.34 10.46
N PHE A 88 -6.12 -0.66 9.66
CA PHE A 88 -4.94 -1.39 10.12
C PHE A 88 -4.01 -0.55 11.01
N TYR A 89 -3.84 0.74 10.69
CA TYR A 89 -3.16 1.67 11.60
C TYR A 89 -3.84 1.72 12.96
N LEU A 90 -5.18 1.82 12.99
CA LEU A 90 -5.93 1.86 14.25
C LEU A 90 -5.77 0.55 15.05
N ARG A 91 -5.77 -0.61 14.40
CA ARG A 91 -5.59 -1.91 15.06
C ARG A 91 -4.17 -2.13 15.60
N GLY A 92 -3.15 -1.65 14.88
CA GLY A 92 -1.74 -1.75 15.28
C GLY A 92 -1.20 -0.52 16.02
N ARG A 93 -2.06 0.43 16.38
CA ARG A 93 -1.66 1.77 16.85
C ARG A 93 -0.67 1.73 18.00
N ASP A 94 -0.91 0.87 19.00
CA ASP A 94 -0.05 0.78 20.18
C ASP A 94 1.33 0.20 19.85
N TYR A 95 1.42 -0.68 18.85
CA TYR A 95 2.70 -1.18 18.33
C TYR A 95 3.51 -0.05 17.67
N TYR A 96 2.85 0.77 16.85
CA TYR A 96 3.50 1.91 16.20
C TYR A 96 3.95 2.98 17.19
N LEU A 97 3.15 3.25 18.23
CA LEU A 97 3.48 4.25 19.25
C LEU A 97 4.62 3.81 20.18
N LYS A 98 4.78 2.50 20.45
CA LYS A 98 5.90 1.99 21.26
C LYS A 98 7.25 2.00 20.55
N GLY A 99 7.26 2.03 19.22
CA GLY A 99 8.48 2.08 18.41
C GLY A 99 8.97 3.49 18.06
N SER A 100 8.27 4.53 18.53
CA SER A 100 8.56 5.95 18.24
C SER A 100 9.28 6.71 19.37
N ASP A 101 9.60 6.05 20.48
CA ASP A 101 10.49 6.52 21.53
C ASP A 101 11.93 6.01 21.31
#